data_AF-A0A822G7M5-F1
#
_entry.id   AF-A0A822G7M5-F1
#
_cell.length_a   1.000
_cell.length_b   1.000
_cell.length_c   1.000
_cell.angle_alpha   90.00
_cell.angle_beta   90.00
_cell.angle_gamma   90.00
#
_symmetry.space_group_name_H-M   'P 1'
#
loop_
_entity.id
_entity.type
_entity.pdbx_description
1 polymer ?
#
loop_
_entity_poly.entity_id
_entity_poly.type
_entity_poly.pdbx_seq_one_letter_code
_entity_poly.pdbx_strand_id
1 'polypeptide(L)' 'GFGNGSFETETRYSVGSYPEAIAVGDFNNDTRLDIVVANWFDSQMFLCHLQASYLHV' A
#
# COMPACT_ATOMS: atom_id res chain seq x y z
N GLY A 1 7.30 2.28 -11.97
CA GLY A 1 6.84 2.47 -13.37
C GLY A 1 7.81 3.37 -14.10
N PHE A 2 8.22 3.03 -15.33
CA PHE A 2 9.48 3.54 -15.90
C PHE A 2 9.35 4.79 -16.80
N GLY A 3 8.18 5.44 -16.84
CA GLY A 3 7.98 6.67 -17.63
C GLY A 3 7.91 6.48 -19.16
N ASN A 4 8.03 5.24 -19.64
CA ASN A 4 7.95 4.85 -21.05
C ASN A 4 6.66 4.04 -21.36
N GLY A 5 5.66 4.11 -20.48
CA GLY A 5 4.42 3.34 -20.57
C GLY A 5 4.53 1.90 -20.04
N SER A 6 5.71 1.45 -19.59
CA SER A 6 5.87 0.16 -18.91
C SER A 6 5.80 0.28 -17.38
N PHE A 7 5.21 -0.74 -16.76
CA PHE A 7 4.99 -0.84 -15.31
C PHE A 7 5.88 -1.93 -14.72
N GLU A 8 6.12 -1.84 -13.42
CA GLU A 8 6.77 -2.92 -12.68
C GLU A 8 5.82 -4.11 -12.52
N THR A 9 6.37 -5.24 -12.08
CA THR A 9 5.54 -6.39 -11.70
C THR A 9 4.59 -5.98 -10.57
N GLU A 10 3.32 -6.39 -10.71
CA GLU A 10 2.30 -6.14 -9.70
C GLU A 10 2.72 -6.71 -8.34
N THR A 11 2.60 -5.90 -7.29
CA THR A 11 2.65 -6.37 -5.90
C THR A 11 1.23 -6.47 -5.36
N ARG A 12 0.87 -7.62 -4.80
CA ARG A 12 -0.47 -7.89 -4.26
C ARG A 12 -0.44 -7.85 -2.73
N TYR A 13 -1.36 -7.10 -2.14
CA TYR A 13 -1.57 -7.04 -0.69
C TYR A 13 -2.99 -7.51 -0.36
N SER A 14 -3.11 -8.48 0.54
CA SER A 14 -4.40 -8.96 1.03
C SER A 14 -4.95 -7.99 2.08
N VAL A 15 -6.19 -7.52 1.90
CA VAL A 15 -6.77 -6.42 2.70
C VAL A 15 -8.06 -6.82 3.45
N GLY A 16 -8.31 -8.12 3.60
CA GLY A 16 -9.52 -8.65 4.24
C GLY A 16 -10.76 -8.57 3.34
N SER A 17 -11.94 -8.80 3.93
CA SER A 17 -13.22 -8.85 3.20
C SER A 17 -13.98 -7.52 3.24
N TYR A 18 -14.66 -7.17 2.16
CA TYR A 18 -15.48 -5.94 2.04
C TYR A 18 -14.69 -4.64 2.30
N PRO A 19 -13.65 -4.32 1.51
CA PRO A 19 -13.00 -3.02 1.58
C PRO A 19 -13.96 -1.92 1.11
N GLU A 20 -14.11 -0.87 1.91
CA GLU A 20 -15.00 0.28 1.60
C GLU A 20 -14.21 1.54 1.23
N ALA A 21 -13.03 1.73 1.84
CA ALA A 21 -12.23 2.92 1.63
C ALA A 21 -10.73 2.61 1.64
N ILE A 22 -9.97 3.42 0.90
CA ILE A 22 -8.51 3.39 0.84
C ILE A 22 -7.96 4.81 1.02
N ALA A 23 -6.86 4.94 1.75
CA ALA A 23 -6.10 6.18 1.91
C ALA A 23 -4.59 5.92 1.76
N VAL A 24 -3.88 6.93 1.29
CA VAL A 24 -2.42 6.91 1.11
C VAL A 24 -1.83 8.14 1.81
N GLY A 25 -0.79 7.92 2.61
CA GLY A 25 -0.10 8.96 3.36
C GLY A 25 0.99 8.37 4.24
N ASP A 26 1.90 9.21 4.73
CA ASP A 26 2.82 8.82 5.80
C ASP A 26 2.05 8.93 7.13
N PHE A 27 1.56 7.79 7.63
CA PHE A 27 0.71 7.77 8.83
C PHE A 27 1.50 7.43 10.10
N ASN A 28 2.72 6.89 9.96
CA ASN A 28 3.58 6.50 11.07
C ASN A 28 4.83 7.39 11.25
N ASN A 29 4.97 8.44 10.43
CA ASN A 29 6.07 9.41 10.39
C ASN A 29 7.45 8.79 10.07
N ASP A 30 7.50 7.74 9.25
CA ASP A 30 8.77 7.12 8.86
C ASP A 30 9.29 7.58 7.49
N THR A 31 8.66 8.59 6.90
CA THR A 31 9.00 9.20 5.60
C THR A 31 8.71 8.33 4.38
N ARG A 32 8.05 7.19 4.56
CA ARG A 32 7.55 6.37 3.46
C ARG A 32 6.03 6.47 3.40
N LEU A 33 5.49 6.30 2.19
CA LEU A 33 4.04 6.26 2.02
C LEU A 33 3.49 4.95 2.56
N ASP A 34 2.48 5.04 3.41
CA ASP A 34 1.69 3.92 3.87
C ASP A 34 0.37 3.85 3.10
N ILE A 35 -0.19 2.64 3.04
CA ILE A 35 -1.54 2.38 2.56
C ILE A 35 -2.38 1.90 3.74
N VAL A 36 -3.53 2.55 3.92
CA VAL A 36 -4.55 2.14 4.90
C VAL A 36 -5.82 1.75 4.14
N VAL A 37 -6.36 0.57 4.49
CA VAL A 37 -7.63 0.07 3.94
C VAL A 37 -8.62 -0.12 5.08
N ALA A 38 -9.81 0.46 4.94
CA ALA A 38 -10.93 0.24 5.84
C ALA A 38 -11.84 -0.86 5.27
N ASN A 39 -12.08 -1.89 6.06
CA ASN A 39 -12.95 -3.03 5.74
C ASN A 39 -14.10 -3.13 6.74
N TRP A 40 -15.29 -3.55 6.27
CA TRP A 40 -16.50 -3.50 7.11
C TRP A 40 -16.63 -4.71 8.05
N PHE A 41 -16.02 -5.84 7.72
CA PHE A 41 -16.21 -7.11 8.45
C PHE A 41 -15.04 -7.55 9.31
N ASP A 42 -13.82 -7.10 9.01
CA ASP A 42 -12.66 -7.42 9.84
C ASP A 42 -12.39 -6.21 10.74
N SER A 43 -12.35 -6.43 12.06
CA SER A 43 -11.96 -5.38 13.03
C SER A 43 -10.45 -5.04 12.94
N GLN A 44 -9.84 -5.14 11.76
CA GLN A 44 -8.41 -5.05 11.53
C GLN A 44 -8.09 -3.93 10.55
N MET A 45 -7.52 -2.86 11.08
CA MET A 45 -6.85 -1.82 10.30
C MET A 45 -5.53 -2.40 9.79
N PHE A 46 -5.45 -2.73 8.50
CA PHE A 46 -4.20 -3.19 7.89
C PHE A 46 -3.33 -1.98 7.55
N LEU A 47 -2.19 -1.84 8.23
CA LEU A 47 -1.11 -0.93 7.83
C LEU A 47 -0.17 -1.73 6.92
N CYS A 48 -0.24 -1.48 5.62
CA CYS A 48 0.73 -2.00 4.69
C CYS A 48 1.80 -0.93 4.47
N HIS A 49 2.98 -1.16 5.04
CA HIS A 49 4.13 -0.32 4.79
C HIS A 49 4.61 -0.56 3.35
N LEU A 50 4.58 0.47 2.49
CA LEU A 50 5.08 0.36 1.13
C LEU A 50 6.60 0.39 1.18
N GLN A 51 7.24 -0.76 1.40
CA GLN A 51 8.65 -0.90 1.04
C GLN A 51 8.72 -0.92 -0.49
N ALA A 52 8.75 0.26 -1.10
CA ALA A 52 9.40 0.41 -2.38
C ALA A 52 10.85 -0.04 -2.13
N SER A 53 11.16 -1.28 -2.52
CA SER A 53 12.53 -1.75 -2.67
C SER A 53 13.19 -0.84 -3.69
N TYR A 54 13.78 0.25 -3.21
CA TYR A 54 14.72 1.07 -3.94
C TYR A 54 15.87 0.13 -4.27
N LEU A 55 15.94 -0.33 -5.52
CA LEU A 55 17.15 -0.95 -6.02
C LEU A 55 18.23 0.14 -5.94
N HIS A 56 19.12 0.02 -4.95
CA HIS A 56 20.35 0.78 -4.96
C HIS A 56 21.32 0.02 -5.88
N VAL A 57 21.64 0.67 -7.00
CA VAL A 57 22.56 0.27 -8.09
C VAL A 57 22.00 -0.73 -9.09
#